data_AF-A0A948AM10-F1
#
_entry.id   AF-A0A948AM10-F1
#
_cell.length_a   1.000
_cell.length_b   1.000
_cell.length_c   1.000
_cell.angle_alpha   90.00
_cell.angle_beta   90.00
_cell.angle_gamma   90.00
#
_symmetry.space_group_name_H-M   'P 1'
#
loop_
_entity.id
_entity.type
_entity.pdbx_description
1 polymer ?
#
loop_
_entity_poly.entity_id
_entity_poly.type
_entity_poly.pdbx_seq_one_letter_code
_entity_poly.pdbx_strand_id
1 'polypeptide(L)'
;MSELRIALVAEGPTDYEIIHAALRAVLPQTFVMTLLQPEATRPAAGSGWGGVLKWCLAANQRHAGALDTDPTLAGFDLLILHLDVDVAHGHYDHCGPEIAAMARDQHWQPLPCRQPCPPVADTCARLERVLNSWLGRATPGDKTLF
;
A
#
# COMPACT_ATOMS: atom_id res chain seq x y z
N MET A 1 -10.11 -22.66 -15.98
CA MET A 1 -10.18 -21.39 -15.23
C MET A 1 -8.74 -21.03 -14.88
N SER A 2 -8.29 -19.81 -15.17
CA SER A 2 -6.95 -19.36 -14.76
C SER A 2 -6.90 -19.23 -13.24
N GLU A 3 -5.74 -19.51 -12.67
CA GLU A 3 -5.48 -19.32 -11.24
C GLU A 3 -5.56 -17.83 -10.87
N LEU A 4 -6.14 -17.51 -9.71
CA LEU A 4 -6.25 -16.13 -9.21
C LEU A 4 -4.87 -15.56 -8.90
N ARG A 5 -4.56 -14.36 -9.37
CA ARG A 5 -3.24 -13.72 -9.20
C ARG A 5 -3.37 -12.47 -8.34
N ILE A 6 -2.78 -12.48 -7.16
CA ILE A 6 -2.88 -11.39 -6.18
C ILE A 6 -1.53 -10.69 -6.07
N ALA A 7 -1.51 -9.37 -6.22
CA ALA A 7 -0.35 -8.54 -5.90
C ALA A 7 -0.47 -8.00 -4.48
N LEU A 8 0.63 -8.00 -3.73
CA LEU A 8 0.71 -7.43 -2.38
C LEU A 8 1.79 -6.36 -2.31
N VAL A 9 1.43 -5.19 -1.82
CA VAL A 9 2.34 -4.12 -1.38
C VAL A 9 2.20 -4.05 0.14
N ALA A 10 3.29 -4.29 0.87
CA ALA A 10 3.28 -4.33 2.33
C ALA A 10 4.59 -3.78 2.92
N GLU A 11 4.65 -3.70 4.25
CA GLU A 11 5.80 -3.17 4.97
C GLU A 11 6.98 -4.15 5.00
N GLY A 12 6.67 -5.44 5.10
CA GLY A 12 7.67 -6.47 5.26
C GLY A 12 7.26 -7.86 4.78
N PRO A 13 8.20 -8.81 4.83
CA PRO A 13 7.96 -10.19 4.42
C PRO A 13 7.01 -10.94 5.37
N THR A 14 6.88 -10.51 6.63
CA THR A 14 5.95 -11.15 7.57
C THR A 14 4.49 -10.88 7.20
N ASP A 15 4.19 -9.70 6.66
CA ASP A 15 2.84 -9.35 6.19
C ASP A 15 2.39 -10.29 5.07
N TYR A 16 3.32 -10.68 4.19
CA TYR A 16 3.05 -11.68 3.16
C TYR A 16 2.54 -12.98 3.78
N GLU A 17 3.25 -13.54 4.76
CA GLU A 17 2.88 -14.82 5.36
C GLU A 17 1.51 -14.75 6.07
N ILE A 18 1.24 -13.65 6.77
CA ILE A 18 -0.03 -13.44 7.50
C ILE A 18 -1.19 -13.29 6.52
N ILE A 19 -1.08 -12.39 5.54
CA ILE A 19 -2.13 -12.15 4.54
C ILE A 19 -2.34 -13.40 3.68
N HIS A 20 -1.27 -14.09 3.30
CA HIS A 20 -1.34 -15.34 2.54
C HIS A 20 -2.11 -16.42 3.32
N ALA A 21 -1.79 -16.61 4.61
CA ALA A 21 -2.48 -17.57 5.46
C ALA A 21 -3.96 -17.22 5.64
N ALA A 22 -4.28 -15.94 5.84
CA ALA A 22 -5.66 -15.47 5.96
C ALA A 22 -6.46 -15.72 4.67
N LEU A 23 -5.91 -15.34 3.51
CA LEU A 23 -6.55 -15.56 2.21
C LEU A 23 -6.75 -17.05 1.91
N ARG A 24 -5.77 -17.89 2.24
CA ARG A 24 -5.89 -19.36 2.11
C ARG A 24 -6.99 -19.96 2.99
N ALA A 25 -7.30 -19.34 4.13
CA ALA A 25 -8.35 -19.81 5.02
C ALA A 25 -9.75 -19.40 4.55
N VAL A 26 -9.89 -18.29 3.82
CA VAL A 26 -11.20 -17.73 3.45
C VAL A 26 -11.57 -17.92 1.97
N LEU A 27 -10.59 -18.05 1.07
CA LEU A 27 -10.84 -18.25 -0.36
C LEU A 27 -11.00 -19.74 -0.67
N PRO A 28 -12.08 -20.15 -1.36
CA PRO A 28 -12.30 -21.56 -1.70
C PRO A 28 -11.42 -22.07 -2.85
N GLN A 29 -10.82 -21.17 -3.63
CA GLN A 29 -9.93 -21.49 -4.75
C GLN A 29 -8.44 -21.27 -4.40
N THR A 30 -7.54 -21.91 -5.17
CA THR A 30 -6.10 -21.62 -5.11
C THR A 30 -5.79 -20.28 -5.78
N PHE A 31 -4.67 -19.67 -5.37
CA PHE A 31 -4.18 -18.41 -5.90
C PHE A 31 -2.66 -18.35 -5.82
N VAL A 32 -2.08 -17.49 -6.66
CA VAL A 32 -0.67 -17.10 -6.58
C VAL A 32 -0.62 -15.68 -6.03
N MET A 33 0.12 -15.49 -4.93
CA MET A 33 0.36 -14.15 -4.38
C MET A 33 1.81 -13.72 -4.60
N THR A 34 1.98 -12.53 -5.18
CA THR A 34 3.28 -11.91 -5.48
C THR A 34 3.47 -10.69 -4.59
N LEU A 35 4.54 -10.69 -3.78
CA LEU A 35 4.98 -9.52 -3.04
C LEU A 35 5.68 -8.53 -3.97
N LEU A 36 5.07 -7.38 -4.23
CA LEU A 36 5.62 -6.29 -5.04
C LEU A 36 6.51 -5.35 -4.23
N GLN A 37 6.24 -5.19 -2.94
CA GLN A 37 7.01 -4.37 -2.02
C GLN A 37 6.93 -5.00 -0.62
N PRO A 38 8.06 -5.24 0.07
CA PRO A 38 9.45 -5.04 -0.37
C PRO A 38 9.87 -5.91 -1.57
N GLU A 39 10.46 -5.29 -2.60
CA GLU A 39 11.00 -5.99 -3.76
C GLU A 39 12.44 -6.46 -3.48
N ALA A 40 12.67 -7.78 -3.44
CA ALA A 40 13.99 -8.36 -3.14
C ALA A 40 15.09 -7.87 -4.11
N THR A 41 14.72 -7.59 -5.37
CA THR A 41 15.63 -7.10 -6.42
C THR A 41 15.83 -5.59 -6.42
N ARG A 42 15.09 -4.82 -5.61
CA ARG A 42 15.23 -3.37 -5.50
C ARG A 42 15.28 -2.91 -4.03
N PRO A 43 16.37 -3.21 -3.31
CA PRO A 43 16.50 -2.88 -1.88
C PRO A 43 16.45 -1.38 -1.58
N ALA A 44 16.69 -0.51 -2.57
CA ALA A 44 16.60 0.95 -2.42
C ALA A 44 15.18 1.46 -2.08
N ALA A 45 14.14 0.69 -2.44
CA ALA A 45 12.78 0.98 -1.97
C ALA A 45 12.68 0.87 -0.44
N GLY A 46 13.50 0.02 0.18
CA GLY A 46 13.53 -0.21 1.62
C GLY A 46 12.39 -1.11 2.08
N SER A 47 12.24 -1.19 3.41
CA SER A 47 11.16 -1.90 4.11
C SER A 47 10.40 -0.92 5.02
N GLY A 48 9.39 -1.43 5.73
CA GLY A 48 8.48 -0.65 6.55
C GLY A 48 7.47 0.14 5.70
N TRP A 49 6.60 0.89 6.37
CA TRP A 49 5.65 1.80 5.73
C TRP A 49 6.30 2.83 4.78
N GLY A 50 7.56 3.22 5.02
CA GLY A 50 8.30 4.09 4.11
C GLY A 50 8.53 3.45 2.73
N GLY A 51 8.65 2.12 2.67
CA GLY A 51 8.71 1.37 1.43
C GLY A 51 7.37 1.35 0.69
N VAL A 52 6.26 1.18 1.42
CA VAL A 52 4.89 1.29 0.88
C VAL A 52 4.65 2.68 0.29
N LEU A 53 5.04 3.73 1.01
CA LEU A 53 4.98 5.12 0.54
C LEU A 53 5.77 5.29 -0.76
N LYS A 54 7.02 4.83 -0.82
CA LYS A 54 7.85 4.93 -2.03
C LYS A 54 7.26 4.15 -3.20
N TRP A 55 6.63 2.99 -2.95
CA TRP A 55 5.92 2.26 -4.00
C TRP A 55 4.75 3.08 -4.55
N CYS A 56 3.96 3.72 -3.67
CA CYS A 56 2.86 4.59 -4.07
C CYS A 56 3.36 5.78 -4.91
N LEU A 57 4.51 6.36 -4.56
CA LEU A 57 5.13 7.42 -5.36
C LEU A 57 5.57 6.94 -6.74
N ALA A 58 6.17 5.76 -6.81
CA ALA A 58 6.55 5.18 -8.09
C ALA A 58 5.31 4.91 -8.96
N ALA A 59 4.20 4.46 -8.37
CA ALA A 59 2.93 4.32 -9.06
C ALA A 59 2.38 5.67 -9.56
N ASN A 60 2.37 6.71 -8.72
CA ASN A 60 1.97 8.08 -9.07
C ASN A 60 2.77 8.66 -10.25
N GLN A 61 4.08 8.39 -10.30
CA GLN A 61 4.95 8.87 -11.37
C GLN A 61 4.75 8.10 -12.67
N ARG A 62 4.42 6.81 -12.57
CA ARG A 62 4.40 5.88 -13.70
C ARG A 62 3.02 5.79 -14.37
N HIS A 63 1.95 6.03 -13.63
CA HIS A 63 0.58 5.87 -14.11
C HIS A 63 -0.34 7.00 -13.62
N ALA A 64 -1.35 7.32 -14.43
CA ALA A 64 -2.42 8.24 -14.07
C ALA A 64 -3.78 7.59 -14.33
N GLY A 65 -4.69 7.69 -13.35
CA GLY A 65 -5.99 7.01 -13.36
C GLY A 65 -6.01 5.76 -12.50
N ALA A 66 -6.95 4.85 -12.76
CA ALA A 66 -7.15 3.65 -11.95
C ALA A 66 -5.94 2.69 -12.05
N LEU A 67 -5.47 2.17 -10.93
CA LEU A 67 -4.38 1.19 -10.86
C LEU A 67 -4.67 -0.08 -11.68
N ASP A 68 -5.95 -0.41 -11.85
CA ASP A 68 -6.40 -1.54 -12.66
C ASP A 68 -6.00 -1.44 -14.14
N THR A 69 -5.76 -0.22 -14.65
CA THR A 69 -5.33 0.03 -16.03
C THR A 69 -3.82 0.23 -16.16
N ASP A 70 -3.09 0.13 -15.06
CA ASP A 70 -1.64 0.20 -15.05
C ASP A 70 -1.04 -1.03 -15.77
N PRO A 71 -0.29 -0.85 -16.87
CA PRO A 71 0.29 -1.97 -17.62
C PRO A 71 1.22 -2.86 -16.80
N THR A 72 1.87 -2.35 -15.73
CA THR A 72 2.74 -3.19 -14.89
C THR A 72 1.94 -4.10 -13.94
N LEU A 73 0.64 -3.85 -13.81
CA LEU A 73 -0.29 -4.64 -13.02
C LEU A 73 -1.22 -5.50 -13.90
N ALA A 74 -1.09 -5.40 -15.24
CA ALA A 74 -1.83 -6.20 -16.21
C ALA A 74 -1.45 -7.68 -16.10
N GLY A 75 -2.17 -8.41 -15.26
CA GLY A 75 -1.87 -9.81 -14.91
C GLY A 75 -2.16 -10.14 -13.46
N PHE A 76 -2.54 -9.16 -12.65
CA PHE A 76 -3.14 -9.38 -11.34
C PHE A 76 -4.66 -9.18 -11.40
N ASP A 77 -5.37 -10.03 -10.68
CA ASP A 77 -6.81 -9.99 -10.50
C ASP A 77 -7.21 -9.16 -9.26
N LEU A 78 -6.28 -9.03 -8.31
CA LEU A 78 -6.42 -8.25 -7.08
C LEU A 78 -5.07 -7.61 -6.73
N LEU A 79 -5.11 -6.37 -6.26
CA LEU A 79 -3.99 -5.64 -5.68
C LEU A 79 -4.36 -5.27 -4.23
N ILE A 80 -3.52 -5.68 -3.27
CA ILE A 80 -3.66 -5.34 -1.85
C ILE A 80 -2.57 -4.34 -1.48
N LEU A 81 -2.96 -3.16 -0.98
CA LEU A 81 -2.06 -2.16 -0.40
C LEU A 81 -2.23 -2.19 1.11
N HIS A 82 -1.33 -2.90 1.77
CA HIS A 82 -1.35 -3.07 3.21
C HIS A 82 -0.50 -2.01 3.92
N LEU A 83 -1.03 -1.46 5.01
CA LEU A 83 -0.36 -0.51 5.89
C LEU A 83 -0.80 -0.76 7.33
N ASP A 84 0.15 -0.84 8.27
CA ASP A 84 -0.19 -1.08 9.67
C ASP A 84 -0.86 0.15 10.30
N VAL A 85 -1.76 -0.12 11.26
CA VAL A 85 -2.51 0.94 11.94
C VAL A 85 -1.61 1.84 12.80
N ASP A 86 -0.46 1.33 13.24
CA ASP A 86 0.48 2.07 14.07
C ASP A 86 1.14 3.23 13.32
N VAL A 87 1.20 3.17 11.98
CA VAL A 87 1.64 4.26 11.09
C VAL A 87 0.83 5.54 11.33
N ALA A 88 -0.39 5.46 11.84
CA ALA A 88 -1.20 6.63 12.22
C ALA A 88 -0.57 7.49 13.33
N HIS A 89 0.43 6.97 14.05
CA HIS A 89 1.25 7.68 15.04
C HIS A 89 2.57 8.21 14.45
N GLY A 90 2.88 7.82 13.21
CA GLY A 90 4.12 8.17 12.54
C GLY A 90 4.20 9.64 12.14
N HIS A 91 5.39 10.01 11.68
CA HIS A 91 5.71 11.30 11.09
C HIS A 91 6.50 11.07 9.82
N TYR A 92 6.27 11.89 8.78
CA TYR A 92 7.00 11.77 7.51
C TYR A 92 8.52 11.92 7.67
N ASP A 93 8.98 12.64 8.71
CA ASP A 93 10.39 12.78 9.04
C ASP A 93 11.07 11.45 9.38
N HIS A 94 10.32 10.43 9.82
CA HIS A 94 10.86 9.08 10.06
C HIS A 94 11.37 8.42 8.78
N CYS A 95 10.87 8.83 7.61
CA CYS A 95 11.36 8.39 6.30
C CYS A 95 12.46 9.30 5.71
N GLY A 96 12.88 10.32 6.47
CA GLY A 96 13.92 11.27 6.08
C GLY A 96 13.39 12.66 5.68
N PRO A 97 14.25 13.69 5.71
CA PRO A 97 13.86 15.08 5.50
C PRO A 97 13.32 15.36 4.09
N GLU A 98 13.77 14.60 3.09
CA GLU A 98 13.29 14.72 1.70
C GLU A 98 11.83 14.30 1.57
N ILE A 99 11.44 13.18 2.22
CA ILE A 99 10.05 12.71 2.24
C ILE A 99 9.16 13.72 2.97
N ALA A 100 9.63 14.28 4.09
CA ALA A 100 8.89 15.29 4.82
C ALA A 100 8.70 16.60 4.04
N ALA A 101 9.71 17.03 3.27
CA ALA A 101 9.57 18.16 2.35
C ALA A 101 8.55 17.87 1.25
N MET A 102 8.67 16.71 0.62
CA MET A 102 7.74 16.29 -0.43
C MET A 102 6.29 16.17 0.06
N ALA A 103 6.07 15.67 1.29
CA ALA A 103 4.75 15.61 1.89
C ALA A 103 4.08 16.99 2.00
N ARG A 104 4.87 18.03 2.31
CA ARG A 104 4.38 19.42 2.33
C ARG A 104 4.11 19.94 0.92
N ASP A 105 5.07 19.77 0.00
CA ASP A 105 4.98 20.32 -1.36
C ASP A 105 3.83 19.68 -2.16
N GLN A 106 3.61 18.37 -1.98
CA GLN A 106 2.52 17.63 -2.61
C GLN A 106 1.22 17.63 -1.81
N HIS A 107 1.17 18.33 -0.67
CA HIS A 107 -0.03 18.46 0.17
C HIS A 107 -0.64 17.09 0.55
N TRP A 108 0.20 16.14 0.95
CA TRP A 108 -0.27 14.84 1.42
C TRP A 108 -1.10 14.97 2.69
N GLN A 109 -1.94 13.97 2.94
CA GLN A 109 -2.67 13.92 4.20
C GLN A 109 -1.69 13.81 5.37
N PRO A 110 -2.00 14.46 6.49
CA PRO A 110 -1.05 14.58 7.59
C PRO A 110 -0.83 13.23 8.28
N LEU A 111 0.40 13.02 8.71
CA LEU A 111 0.76 12.07 9.76
C LEU A 111 1.35 12.88 10.93
N PRO A 112 0.97 12.60 12.19
CA PRO A 112 0.05 11.55 12.64
C PRO A 112 -1.42 11.87 12.34
N CYS A 113 -2.23 10.82 12.15
CA CYS A 113 -3.66 10.94 11.86
C CYS A 113 -4.56 10.11 12.80
N ARG A 114 -4.00 9.48 13.85
CA ARG A 114 -4.74 8.64 14.81
C ARG A 114 -6.04 9.30 15.31
N GLN A 115 -7.07 8.50 15.52
CA GLN A 115 -8.33 8.92 16.15
C GLN A 115 -8.50 8.24 17.52
N PRO A 116 -9.36 8.77 18.39
CA PRO A 116 -9.77 8.05 19.60
C PRO A 116 -10.25 6.64 19.24
N CYS A 117 -9.81 5.64 20.00
CA CYS A 117 -10.21 4.25 19.84
C CYS A 117 -10.81 3.76 21.17
N PRO A 118 -12.00 3.13 21.17
CA PRO A 118 -12.82 2.72 20.01
C PRO A 118 -13.68 3.84 19.37
N PRO A 119 -14.05 3.72 18.06
CA PRO A 119 -13.72 2.60 17.15
C PRO A 119 -12.40 2.79 16.37
N VAL A 120 -11.69 1.68 16.11
CA VAL A 120 -10.44 1.71 15.31
C VAL A 120 -10.66 2.12 13.85
N ALA A 121 -11.88 1.89 13.33
CA ALA A 121 -12.28 2.20 11.97
C ALA A 121 -12.04 3.67 11.59
N ASP A 122 -12.18 4.60 12.55
CA ASP A 122 -11.94 6.03 12.31
C ASP A 122 -10.47 6.33 11.98
N THR A 123 -9.54 5.57 12.58
CA THR A 123 -8.11 5.66 12.24
C THR A 123 -7.83 5.01 10.90
N CYS A 124 -8.40 3.83 10.62
CA CYS A 124 -8.22 3.15 9.33
C CYS A 124 -8.70 4.02 8.15
N ALA A 125 -9.87 4.65 8.28
CA ALA A 125 -10.42 5.55 7.26
C ALA A 125 -9.52 6.78 7.00
N ARG A 126 -8.75 7.23 7.99
CA ARG A 126 -7.77 8.31 7.81
C ARG A 126 -6.48 7.81 7.16
N LEU A 127 -6.02 6.61 7.52
CA LEU A 127 -4.88 5.97 6.85
C LEU A 127 -5.17 5.68 5.38
N GLU A 128 -6.39 5.28 5.04
CA GLU A 128 -6.82 5.11 3.66
C GLU A 128 -6.68 6.42 2.86
N ARG A 129 -7.09 7.56 3.44
CA ARG A 129 -6.89 8.88 2.81
C ARG A 129 -5.41 9.23 2.67
N VAL A 130 -4.57 8.81 3.64
CA VAL A 130 -3.12 8.97 3.58
C VAL A 130 -2.53 8.18 2.41
N LEU A 131 -2.83 6.89 2.28
CA LEU A 131 -2.42 6.05 1.14
C LEU A 131 -2.85 6.66 -0.20
N ASN A 132 -4.12 7.07 -0.31
CA ASN A 132 -4.62 7.74 -1.51
C ASN A 132 -3.87 9.02 -1.85
N SER A 133 -3.45 9.81 -0.84
CA SER A 133 -2.67 11.01 -1.08
C SER A 133 -1.25 10.73 -1.60
N TRP A 134 -0.66 9.58 -1.26
CA TRP A 134 0.62 9.15 -1.80
C TRP A 134 0.51 8.66 -3.25
N LEU A 135 -0.60 7.99 -3.59
CA LEU A 135 -0.90 7.54 -4.96
C LEU A 135 -1.10 8.72 -5.94
N GLY A 136 -1.57 9.86 -5.45
CA GLY A 136 -1.62 11.12 -6.20
C GLY A 136 -2.46 11.02 -7.49
N ARG A 137 -1.79 10.91 -8.65
CA ARG A 137 -2.45 10.74 -9.96
C ARG A 137 -2.91 9.31 -10.21
N ALA A 138 -2.29 8.33 -9.56
CA ALA A 138 -2.82 6.99 -9.50
C ALA A 138 -3.98 6.94 -8.50
N THR A 139 -4.99 6.15 -8.81
CA THR A 139 -6.19 5.99 -7.97
C THR A 139 -6.50 4.50 -7.81
N PRO A 140 -7.08 4.06 -6.68
CA PRO A 140 -7.59 2.70 -6.55
C PRO A 140 -8.61 2.41 -7.65
N GLY A 141 -8.52 1.22 -8.25
CA GLY A 141 -9.58 0.71 -9.13
C GLY A 141 -10.45 -0.33 -8.42
N ASP A 142 -11.32 -0.99 -9.17
CA ASP A 142 -12.25 -2.02 -8.67
C ASP A 142 -11.51 -3.25 -8.13
N LYS A 143 -10.25 -3.46 -8.55
CA LYS A 143 -9.39 -4.55 -8.09
C LYS A 143 -8.41 -4.14 -7.00
N THR A 144 -8.54 -2.95 -6.44
CA THR A 144 -7.64 -2.46 -5.38
C THR A 144 -8.30 -2.56 -4.00
N LEU A 145 -7.61 -3.17 -3.04
CA LEU A 145 -8.03 -3.31 -1.66
C LEU A 145 -6.99 -2.63 -0.73
N PHE A 146 -7.48 -1.94 0.30
CA PHE A 146 -6.69 -1.41 1.41
C PHE A 146 -6.88 -2.28 2.66
#